data_AF-A0A1G4QZG3-F1
#
_entry.id   AF-A0A1G4QZG3-F1
#
_cell.length_a   1.000
_cell.length_b   1.000
_cell.length_c   1.000
_cell.angle_alpha   90.00
_cell.angle_beta   90.00
_cell.angle_gamma   90.00
#
_symmetry.space_group_name_H-M   'P 1'
#
loop_
_entity.id
_entity.type
_entity.pdbx_description
1 polymer ?
#
loop_
_entity_poly.entity_id
_entity_poly.type
_entity_poly.pdbx_seq_one_letter_code
_entity_poly.pdbx_strand_id
1 'polypeptide(L)'
;MLLKSLKSIAILITVLTTFSCRTVERANQKEIKPFVGIWNDTTNPGSKVVFKSDGSFYNIAKENERQIVTHSGTFKVLSDNMYVLTITDARPDATYDLKGRQYANYYTLGSDKKTMKTSGVVDGRNGGKPLVWTCNLVKVDKLD
;
A
#
# COMPACT_ATOMS: atom_id res chain seq x y z
N MET A 1 -35.96 -36.03 -5.23
CA MET A 1 -36.16 -34.70 -4.61
C MET A 1 -34.84 -34.08 -4.12
N LEU A 2 -33.90 -34.88 -3.56
CA LEU A 2 -32.58 -34.40 -3.08
C LEU A 2 -31.67 -33.73 -4.12
N LEU A 3 -31.56 -34.24 -5.35
CA LEU A 3 -30.65 -33.66 -6.35
C LEU A 3 -31.04 -32.23 -6.79
N LYS A 4 -32.33 -31.88 -6.73
CA LYS A 4 -32.80 -30.52 -7.06
C LYS A 4 -32.49 -29.54 -5.92
N SER A 5 -32.56 -29.96 -4.66
CA SER A 5 -32.20 -29.09 -3.52
C SER A 5 -30.69 -28.82 -3.46
N LEU A 6 -29.85 -29.82 -3.76
CA LEU A 6 -28.39 -29.66 -3.83
C LEU A 6 -27.96 -28.62 -4.88
N LYS A 7 -28.58 -28.62 -6.08
CA LYS A 7 -28.30 -27.62 -7.12
C LYS A 7 -28.73 -26.21 -6.68
N SER A 8 -29.89 -26.08 -6.04
CA SER A 8 -30.37 -24.78 -5.53
C SER A 8 -29.50 -24.25 -4.40
N ILE A 9 -29.02 -25.12 -3.50
CA ILE A 9 -28.08 -24.76 -2.43
C ILE A 9 -26.72 -24.32 -3.01
N ALA A 10 -26.19 -25.05 -4.00
CA ALA A 10 -24.93 -24.67 -4.64
C ALA A 10 -25.00 -23.31 -5.35
N ILE A 11 -26.13 -23.01 -6.01
CA ILE A 11 -26.38 -21.70 -6.64
C ILE A 11 -26.48 -20.62 -5.57
N LEU A 12 -27.22 -20.85 -4.48
CA LEU A 12 -27.37 -19.87 -3.39
C LEU A 12 -26.03 -19.54 -2.73
N ILE A 13 -25.19 -20.55 -2.47
CA ILE A 13 -23.85 -20.36 -1.91
C ILE A 13 -22.97 -19.55 -2.87
N THR A 14 -22.98 -19.87 -4.16
CA THR A 14 -22.19 -19.16 -5.18
C THR A 14 -22.63 -17.70 -5.33
N VAL A 15 -23.94 -17.46 -5.28
CA VAL A 15 -24.49 -16.10 -5.31
C VAL A 15 -24.05 -15.33 -4.05
N LEU A 16 -24.20 -15.91 -2.86
CA LEU A 16 -23.79 -15.26 -1.61
C LEU A 16 -22.28 -14.92 -1.56
N THR A 17 -21.41 -15.83 -2.02
CA THR A 17 -19.97 -15.59 -2.02
C THR A 17 -19.55 -14.52 -3.02
N THR A 18 -20.15 -14.49 -4.21
CA THR A 18 -19.87 -13.47 -5.24
C THR A 18 -20.37 -12.07 -4.81
N PHE A 19 -21.54 -11.98 -4.17
CA PHE A 19 -22.02 -10.72 -3.60
C PHE A 19 -21.15 -10.21 -2.45
N SER A 20 -20.74 -11.09 -1.54
CA SER A 20 -19.85 -10.73 -0.42
C SER A 20 -18.47 -10.26 -0.89
N CYS A 21 -17.85 -10.95 -1.84
CA CYS A 21 -16.55 -10.57 -2.38
C CYS A 21 -16.58 -9.17 -3.02
N ARG A 22 -17.60 -8.88 -3.84
CA ARG A 22 -17.78 -7.56 -4.47
C ARG A 22 -17.98 -6.43 -3.47
N THR A 23 -18.66 -6.67 -2.35
CA THR A 23 -18.83 -5.64 -1.31
C THR A 23 -17.52 -5.30 -0.62
N VAL A 24 -16.68 -6.31 -0.34
CA VAL A 24 -15.36 -6.11 0.29
C VAL A 24 -14.41 -5.38 -0.66
N GLU A 25 -14.38 -5.76 -1.94
CA GLU A 25 -13.58 -5.06 -2.96
C GLU A 25 -13.97 -3.59 -3.09
N ARG A 26 -15.27 -3.28 -3.13
CA ARG A 26 -15.77 -1.89 -3.22
C ARG A 26 -15.46 -1.08 -1.96
N ALA A 27 -15.56 -1.68 -0.78
CA ALA A 27 -15.20 -1.01 0.48
C ALA A 27 -13.70 -0.68 0.51
N ASN A 28 -12.83 -1.65 0.18
CA ASN A 28 -11.39 -1.43 0.06
C ASN A 28 -11.07 -0.35 -0.98
N GLN A 29 -11.71 -0.38 -2.15
CA GLN A 29 -11.52 0.64 -3.20
C GLN A 29 -11.90 2.05 -2.71
N LYS A 30 -12.97 2.17 -1.92
CA LYS A 30 -13.39 3.46 -1.34
C LYS A 30 -12.34 4.01 -0.38
N GLU A 31 -11.74 3.15 0.44
CA GLU A 31 -10.75 3.53 1.44
C GLU A 31 -9.40 3.91 0.81
N ILE A 32 -8.95 3.21 -0.22
CA ILE A 32 -7.66 3.51 -0.86
C ILE A 32 -7.72 4.70 -1.83
N LYS A 33 -8.92 5.10 -2.30
CA LYS A 33 -9.08 6.16 -3.31
C LYS A 33 -8.30 7.45 -3.01
N PRO A 34 -8.23 7.96 -1.77
CA PRO A 34 -7.43 9.15 -1.47
C PRO A 34 -5.92 8.92 -1.61
N PHE A 35 -5.43 7.70 -1.39
CA PHE A 35 -4.02 7.32 -1.54
C PHE A 35 -3.63 7.20 -3.00
N VAL A 36 -4.52 6.74 -3.89
CA VAL A 36 -4.18 6.45 -5.30
C VAL A 36 -3.55 7.67 -5.97
N GLY A 37 -2.35 7.51 -6.52
CA GLY A 37 -1.59 8.55 -7.20
C GLY A 37 -0.10 8.47 -6.93
N ILE A 38 0.62 9.47 -7.44
CA ILE A 38 2.06 9.64 -7.27
C ILE A 38 2.27 10.68 -6.17
N TRP A 39 3.15 10.37 -5.23
CA TRP A 39 3.46 11.23 -4.10
C TRP A 39 4.95 11.50 -4.05
N ASN A 40 5.33 12.77 -4.12
CA ASN A 40 6.69 13.22 -3.87
C ASN A 40 6.94 13.30 -2.38
N ASP A 41 8.04 12.70 -1.94
CA ASP A 41 8.56 12.89 -0.59
C ASP A 41 9.34 14.21 -0.53
N THR A 42 8.79 15.19 0.18
CA THR A 42 9.42 16.51 0.37
C THR A 42 10.43 16.49 1.51
N THR A 43 10.45 15.45 2.34
CA THR A 43 11.46 15.22 3.38
C THR A 43 12.72 14.59 2.80
N ASN A 44 12.57 13.72 1.80
CA ASN A 44 13.67 13.08 1.09
C ASN A 44 13.61 13.41 -0.42
N PRO A 45 14.21 14.54 -0.86
CA PRO A 45 14.17 14.96 -2.25
C PRO A 45 14.66 13.86 -3.20
N GLY A 46 13.89 13.61 -4.25
CA GLY A 46 14.16 12.54 -5.22
C GLY A 46 13.47 11.21 -4.88
N SER A 47 12.89 11.06 -3.69
CA SER A 47 12.05 9.92 -3.33
C SER A 47 10.58 10.15 -3.69
N LYS A 48 9.92 9.09 -4.15
CA LYS A 48 8.48 9.10 -4.47
C LYS A 48 7.85 7.77 -4.05
N VAL A 49 6.56 7.81 -3.73
CA VAL A 49 5.74 6.60 -3.58
C VAL A 49 4.56 6.66 -4.54
N VAL A 50 4.25 5.53 -5.17
CA VAL A 50 3.10 5.40 -6.06
C VAL A 50 2.15 4.37 -5.45
N PHE A 51 0.91 4.80 -5.20
CA PHE A 51 -0.18 3.92 -4.77
C PHE A 51 -1.16 3.73 -5.93
N LYS A 52 -1.47 2.48 -6.26
CA LYS A 52 -2.37 2.11 -7.35
C LYS A 52 -3.76 1.74 -6.84
N SER A 53 -4.74 1.84 -7.73
CA SER A 53 -6.15 1.54 -7.44
C SER A 53 -6.45 0.05 -7.23
N ASP A 54 -5.51 -0.83 -7.57
CA ASP A 54 -5.58 -2.27 -7.33
C ASP A 54 -5.00 -2.67 -5.96
N GLY A 55 -4.55 -1.69 -5.16
CA GLY A 55 -3.92 -1.94 -3.86
C GLY A 55 -2.43 -2.25 -3.94
N SER A 56 -1.80 -2.14 -5.12
CA SER A 56 -0.35 -2.23 -5.26
C SER A 56 0.33 -0.89 -4.95
N PHE A 57 1.60 -0.94 -4.53
CA PHE A 57 2.44 0.24 -4.40
C PHE A 57 3.88 -0.04 -4.83
N TYR A 58 4.63 1.03 -5.10
CA TYR A 58 6.08 0.97 -5.21
C TYR A 58 6.73 2.30 -4.80
N ASN A 59 7.92 2.21 -4.23
CA ASN A 59 8.75 3.35 -3.87
C ASN A 59 9.87 3.54 -4.91
N ILE A 60 10.14 4.79 -5.23
CA ILE A 60 11.15 5.22 -6.18
C ILE A 60 12.16 6.09 -5.44
N ALA A 61 13.45 5.91 -5.72
CA ALA A 61 14.50 6.86 -5.38
C ALA A 61 15.19 7.34 -6.65
N LYS A 62 15.64 8.60 -6.66
CA LYS A 62 16.50 9.14 -7.71
C LYS A 62 17.96 8.91 -7.33
N GLU A 63 18.65 8.10 -8.12
CA GLU A 63 20.07 7.77 -7.95
C GLU A 63 20.80 8.05 -9.27
N ASN A 64 21.82 8.91 -9.26
CA ASN A 64 22.60 9.27 -10.46
C ASN A 64 21.71 9.63 -11.68
N GLU A 65 20.73 10.52 -11.44
CA GLU A 65 19.74 10.99 -12.43
C GLU A 65 18.73 9.94 -12.93
N ARG A 66 18.83 8.68 -12.48
CA ARG A 66 17.88 7.61 -12.82
C ARG A 66 16.88 7.40 -11.70
N GLN A 67 15.65 7.08 -12.08
CA GLN A 67 14.62 6.63 -11.14
C GLN A 67 14.70 5.12 -10.99
N ILE A 68 14.88 4.65 -9.76
CA ILE A 68 15.00 3.23 -9.43
C ILE A 68 13.92 2.87 -8.43
N VAL A 69 13.22 1.75 -8.69
CA VAL A 69 12.28 1.18 -7.73
C VAL A 69 13.09 0.53 -6.60
N THR A 70 12.92 1.03 -5.38
CA THR A 70 13.67 0.54 -4.21
C THR A 70 12.99 -0.65 -3.53
N HIS A 71 11.65 -0.63 -3.49
CA HIS A 71 10.82 -1.71 -3.00
C HIS A 71 9.36 -1.56 -3.46
N SER A 72 8.62 -2.65 -3.45
CA SER A 72 7.23 -2.71 -3.91
C SER A 72 6.43 -3.81 -3.20
N GLY A 73 5.11 -3.73 -3.35
CA GLY A 73 4.20 -4.75 -2.87
C GLY A 73 2.77 -4.27 -2.86
N THR A 74 2.03 -4.59 -1.79
CA THR A 74 0.63 -4.18 -1.62
C THR A 74 0.44 -3.34 -0.38
N PHE A 75 -0.60 -2.54 -0.37
CA PHE A 75 -1.00 -1.74 0.77
C PHE A 75 -2.47 -1.96 1.12
N LYS A 76 -2.79 -1.83 2.41
CA LYS A 76 -4.16 -1.87 2.92
C LYS A 76 -4.35 -0.78 3.96
N VAL A 77 -5.34 0.07 3.78
CA VAL A 77 -5.79 1.01 4.80
C VAL A 77 -6.57 0.23 5.86
N LEU A 78 -6.23 0.41 7.14
CA LEU A 78 -6.85 -0.32 8.25
C LEU A 78 -7.76 0.58 9.10
N SER A 79 -7.47 1.89 9.12
CA SER A 79 -8.24 2.92 9.83
C SER A 79 -7.94 4.29 9.22
N ASP A 80 -8.61 5.33 9.70
CA ASP A 80 -8.45 6.72 9.25
C ASP A 80 -7.03 7.29 9.45
N ASN A 81 -6.17 6.60 10.20
CA ASN A 81 -4.82 7.03 10.52
C ASN A 81 -3.75 5.94 10.34
N MET A 82 -4.10 4.76 9.83
CA MET A 82 -3.17 3.64 9.72
C MET A 82 -3.35 2.85 8.41
N TYR A 83 -2.23 2.51 7.78
CA TYR A 83 -2.17 1.57 6.67
C TYR A 83 -1.00 0.60 6.86
N VAL A 84 -1.12 -0.60 6.31
CA VAL A 84 -0.06 -1.60 6.30
C VAL A 84 0.49 -1.74 4.90
N LEU A 85 1.82 -1.78 4.78
CA LEU A 85 2.52 -2.22 3.58
C LEU A 85 2.93 -3.67 3.75
N THR A 86 2.62 -4.51 2.76
CA THR A 86 3.22 -5.84 2.61
C THR A 86 4.26 -5.75 1.51
N ILE A 87 5.54 -5.86 1.88
CA ILE A 87 6.65 -5.68 0.95
C ILE A 87 7.01 -7.03 0.32
N THR A 88 6.72 -7.19 -0.97
CA THR A 88 6.99 -8.44 -1.70
C THR A 88 8.35 -8.42 -2.38
N ASP A 89 8.81 -7.24 -2.78
CA ASP A 89 10.12 -7.07 -3.41
C ASP A 89 10.86 -5.85 -2.85
N ALA A 90 12.17 -5.98 -2.70
CA ALA A 90 13.06 -4.93 -2.28
C ALA A 90 14.44 -5.18 -2.89
N ARG A 91 15.19 -4.10 -3.15
CA ARG A 91 16.53 -4.20 -3.73
C ARG A 91 17.45 -5.10 -2.87
N PRO A 92 18.37 -5.88 -3.48
CA PRO A 92 19.22 -6.81 -2.75
C PRO A 92 20.06 -6.17 -1.64
N ASP A 93 20.46 -4.93 -1.84
CA ASP A 93 21.29 -4.09 -0.97
C ASP A 93 20.46 -3.14 -0.09
N ALA A 94 19.17 -3.44 0.15
CA ALA A 94 18.37 -2.68 1.09
C ALA A 94 19.00 -2.71 2.50
N THR A 95 19.16 -1.52 3.10
CA THR A 95 19.71 -1.33 4.45
C THR A 95 18.85 -1.97 5.53
N TYR A 96 17.53 -1.93 5.35
CA TYR A 96 16.54 -2.44 6.29
C TYR A 96 15.95 -3.78 5.83
N ASP A 97 15.36 -4.53 6.75
CA ASP A 97 14.79 -5.84 6.46
C ASP A 97 13.42 -5.70 5.79
N LEU A 98 13.40 -5.42 4.48
CA LEU A 98 12.14 -5.08 3.80
C LEU A 98 11.42 -6.29 3.20
N LYS A 99 12.12 -7.11 2.40
CA LYS A 99 11.49 -8.16 1.60
C LYS A 99 10.81 -9.22 2.47
N GLY A 100 9.54 -9.49 2.18
CA GLY A 100 8.74 -10.48 2.90
C GLY A 100 8.19 -9.98 4.24
N ARG A 101 8.38 -8.70 4.59
CA ARG A 101 7.88 -8.10 5.83
C ARG A 101 6.59 -7.31 5.62
N GLN A 102 5.89 -7.09 6.73
CA GLN A 102 4.75 -6.20 6.81
C GLN A 102 5.08 -5.07 7.79
N TYR A 103 4.76 -3.85 7.40
CA TYR A 103 5.01 -2.67 8.22
C TYR A 103 3.75 -1.85 8.36
N ALA A 104 3.38 -1.57 9.61
CA ALA A 104 2.33 -0.62 9.94
C ALA A 104 2.87 0.80 9.83
N ASN A 105 2.08 1.66 9.21
CA ASN A 105 2.40 3.06 8.97
C ASN A 105 1.23 3.90 9.44
N TYR A 106 1.56 5.01 10.10
CA TYR A 106 0.58 6.00 10.49
C TYR A 106 0.55 7.12 9.47
N TYR A 107 -0.62 7.71 9.26
CA TYR A 107 -0.76 8.82 8.34
C TYR A 107 -1.74 9.87 8.84
N THR A 108 -1.56 11.08 8.31
CA THR A 108 -2.54 12.16 8.39
C THR A 108 -2.68 12.74 6.99
N LEU A 109 -3.85 12.58 6.40
CA LEU A 109 -4.17 13.12 5.09
C LEU A 109 -4.69 14.56 5.25
N GLY A 110 -4.14 15.48 4.46
CA GLY A 110 -4.63 16.85 4.39
C GLY A 110 -6.07 16.92 3.91
N SER A 111 -6.78 17.98 4.29
CA SER A 111 -8.17 18.22 3.87
C SER A 111 -8.31 18.32 2.34
N ASP A 112 -7.24 18.76 1.67
CA ASP A 112 -7.13 18.83 0.21
C ASP A 112 -6.92 17.46 -0.47
N LYS A 113 -6.62 16.41 0.29
CA LYS A 113 -6.25 15.07 -0.19
C LYS A 113 -5.05 15.07 -1.14
N LYS A 114 -4.24 16.13 -1.10
CA LYS A 114 -3.02 16.32 -1.90
C LYS A 114 -1.77 16.35 -1.05
N THR A 115 -1.91 16.49 0.26
CA THR A 115 -0.81 16.40 1.21
C THR A 115 -1.02 15.24 2.17
N MET A 116 0.06 14.57 2.56
CA MET A 116 0.00 13.47 3.53
C MET A 116 1.27 13.44 4.36
N LYS A 117 1.14 13.42 5.68
CA LYS A 117 2.26 13.09 6.58
C LYS A 117 2.20 11.61 6.90
N THR A 118 3.31 10.89 6.79
CA THR A 118 3.37 9.47 7.15
C THR A 118 4.55 9.16 8.05
N SER A 119 4.42 8.13 8.87
CA SER A 119 5.46 7.66 9.77
C SER A 119 5.38 6.16 9.99
N GLY A 120 6.47 5.55 10.41
CA GLY A 120 6.53 4.13 10.67
C GLY A 120 7.85 3.70 11.31
N VAL A 121 7.97 2.40 11.52
CA VAL A 121 9.21 1.76 11.96
C VAL A 121 9.51 0.61 11.02
N VAL A 122 10.74 0.50 10.56
CA VAL A 122 11.24 -0.66 9.80
C VAL A 122 12.35 -1.36 10.56
N ASP A 123 12.40 -2.68 10.45
CA ASP A 123 13.37 -3.50 11.18
C ASP A 123 14.77 -3.37 10.57
N GLY A 124 15.79 -3.40 11.43
CA GLY A 124 17.17 -3.45 10.96
C GLY A 124 17.50 -4.82 10.40
N ARG A 125 18.25 -4.86 9.30
CA ARG A 125 18.69 -6.11 8.67
C ARG A 125 19.82 -6.74 9.48
N ASN A 126 19.83 -8.07 9.60
CA ASN A 126 20.89 -8.86 10.25
C ASN A 126 21.24 -8.41 11.69
N GLY A 127 20.23 -8.08 12.50
CA GLY A 127 20.44 -7.58 13.87
C GLY A 127 20.85 -6.12 13.95
N GLY A 128 20.81 -5.38 12.84
CA GLY A 128 20.96 -3.93 12.81
C GLY A 128 19.85 -3.23 13.61
N LYS A 129 20.08 -1.94 13.93
CA LYS A 129 19.08 -1.13 14.62
C LYS A 129 17.87 -0.84 13.71
N PRO A 130 16.64 -0.80 14.24
CA PRO A 130 15.48 -0.37 13.47
C PRO A 130 15.57 1.11 13.11
N LEU A 131 14.84 1.53 12.08
CA LEU A 131 14.65 2.92 11.72
C LEU A 131 13.23 3.35 12.05
N VAL A 132 13.11 4.35 12.92
CA VAL A 132 11.90 5.14 13.09
C VAL A 132 11.96 6.29 12.09
N TRP A 133 10.94 6.43 11.25
CA TRP A 133 10.94 7.42 10.17
C TRP A 133 9.64 8.22 10.13
N THR A 134 9.72 9.39 9.49
CA THR A 134 8.59 10.26 9.18
C THR A 134 8.89 10.99 7.88
N CYS A 135 7.89 11.14 7.01
CA CYS A 135 8.00 11.93 5.80
C CYS A 135 6.72 12.73 5.52
N ASN A 136 6.90 13.80 4.75
CA ASN A 136 5.83 14.61 4.19
C ASN A 136 5.71 14.32 2.71
N LEU A 137 4.50 14.05 2.25
CA LEU A 137 4.18 13.65 0.90
C LEU A 137 3.27 14.67 0.24
N VAL A 138 3.58 15.02 -1.00
CA VAL A 138 2.77 15.91 -1.84
C VAL A 138 2.41 15.20 -3.14
N LYS A 139 1.12 15.20 -3.49
CA LYS A 139 0.60 14.53 -4.66
C LYS A 139 0.98 15.28 -5.93
N VAL A 140 1.41 14.54 -6.95
CA VAL A 140 1.81 15.07 -8.26
C VAL A 140 1.16 14.29 -9.40
N ASP A 141 1.04 14.92 -10.56
CA ASP A 141 0.30 14.37 -11.69
C ASP A 141 1.12 13.40 -12.54
N LYS A 142 2.46 13.48 -12.48
CA LYS A 142 3.38 12.66 -13.26
C LYS A 142 4.68 12.38 -12.53
N LEU A 143 5.36 11.31 -12.95
CA LEU A 143 6.77 11.11 -12.64
C LEU A 143 7.60 12.10 -13.47
N ASP A 144 8.76 12.50 -12.92
CA ASP A 144 9.72 13.36 -13.62
C ASP A 144 10.43 12.62 -14.74
#